data_AF-A0A7W1EKS2-F1
#
_entry.id   AF-A0A7W1EKS2-F1
#
_cell.length_a   1.000
_cell.length_b   1.000
_cell.length_c   1.000
_cell.angle_alpha   90.00
_cell.angle_beta   90.00
_cell.angle_gamma   90.00
#
_symmetry.space_group_name_H-M   'P 1'
#
loop_
_entity.id
_entity.type
_entity.pdbx_description
1 polymer ?
#
loop_
_entity_poly.entity_id
_entity_poly.type
_entity_poly.pdbx_seq_one_letter_code
_entity_poly.pdbx_strand_id
1 'polypeptide(L)'
;FTDDEIERVLGEAARVLRPDGRVVLFWPHARATSVLVLGAAHRLLARSGSRTVLHPPELSLLRSREMAERALVRSGFRLRSYDFGGGDLLIQAVVVGERR
;
A
#
# COMPACT_ATOMS: atom_id res chain seq x y z
N PHE A 1 2.27 3.15 -8.48
CA PHE A 1 3.39 2.23 -8.78
C PHE A 1 2.84 0.91 -9.30
N THR A 2 3.49 0.32 -10.31
CA THR A 2 3.25 -1.07 -10.71
C THR A 2 3.96 -2.03 -9.75
N ASP A 3 3.61 -3.32 -9.81
CA ASP A 3 4.26 -4.35 -8.98
C ASP A 3 5.78 -4.40 -9.24
N ASP A 4 6.21 -4.26 -10.50
CA ASP A 4 7.64 -4.24 -10.86
C ASP A 4 8.37 -3.02 -10.30
N GLU A 5 7.71 -1.85 -10.25
CA GLU A 5 8.29 -0.65 -9.65
C GLU A 5 8.41 -0.78 -8.13
N ILE A 6 7.40 -1.35 -7.48
CA ILE A 6 7.44 -1.65 -6.04
C ILE A 6 8.58 -2.61 -5.74
N GLU A 7 8.71 -3.68 -6.52
CA GLU A 7 9.77 -4.66 -6.33
C GLU A 7 11.17 -4.05 -6.52
N ARG A 8 11.33 -3.15 -7.49
CA ARG A 8 12.59 -2.42 -7.72
C ARG A 8 12.94 -1.50 -6.56
N VAL A 9 11.98 -0.70 -6.08
CA VAL A 9 12.19 0.22 -4.95
C VAL A 9 12.58 -0.55 -3.69
N LEU A 10 11.85 -1.63 -3.39
CA LEU A 10 12.16 -2.49 -2.26
C LEU A 10 13.51 -3.18 -2.45
N GLY A 11 13.84 -3.64 -3.66
CA GLY A 11 15.12 -4.24 -3.98
C GLY A 11 16.31 -3.30 -3.71
N GLU A 12 16.18 -2.01 -4.03
CA GLU A 12 17.20 -1.00 -3.69
C GLU A 12 17.32 -0.78 -2.18
N ALA A 13 16.21 -0.79 -1.44
CA ALA A 13 16.25 -0.76 0.02
C ALA A 13 16.95 -2.01 0.59
N ALA A 14 16.66 -3.18 0.02
CA ALA A 14 17.31 -4.43 0.39
C ALA A 14 18.81 -4.33 0.17
N ARG A 15 19.27 -3.79 -0.97
CA ARG A 15 20.69 -3.67 -1.31
C ARG A 15 21.51 -2.92 -0.25
N VAL A 16 20.96 -1.85 0.33
CA VAL A 16 21.66 -0.96 1.28
C VAL A 16 21.50 -1.34 2.76
N LEU A 17 20.45 -2.08 3.11
CA LEU A 17 20.23 -2.53 4.49
C LEU A 17 21.26 -3.58 4.91
N ARG A 18 21.67 -3.60 6.18
CA ARG A 18 22.48 -4.71 6.71
C ARG A 18 21.64 -5.99 6.83
N PRO A 19 22.24 -7.19 6.91
CA PRO A 19 21.52 -8.40 7.31
C PRO A 19 20.69 -8.15 8.58
N ASP A 20 19.47 -8.69 8.63
CA ASP A 20 18.45 -8.46 9.67
C ASP A 20 17.98 -7.00 9.81
N GLY A 21 18.42 -6.10 8.93
CA GLY A 21 17.93 -4.72 8.83
C GLY A 21 16.46 -4.69 8.44
N ARG A 22 15.70 -3.72 8.95
CA ARG A 22 14.25 -3.65 8.76
C ARG A 22 13.84 -2.48 7.88
N VAL A 23 12.81 -2.72 7.07
CA VAL A 23 12.05 -1.68 6.37
C VAL A 23 10.66 -1.60 7.01
N VAL A 24 10.19 -0.37 7.24
CA VAL A 24 8.84 -0.09 7.73
C VAL A 24 8.12 0.67 6.62
N LEU A 25 7.06 0.08 6.09
CA LEU A 25 6.27 0.62 4.99
C LEU A 25 4.91 1.04 5.51
N PHE A 26 4.54 2.28 5.20
CA PHE A 26 3.19 2.79 5.37
C PHE A 26 2.50 2.69 4.01
N TRP A 27 1.64 1.68 3.85
CA TRP A 27 1.08 1.30 2.56
C TRP A 27 -0.44 1.51 2.54
N PRO A 28 -0.95 2.49 1.77
CA PRO A 28 -2.39 2.74 1.65
C PRO A 28 -3.18 1.48 1.29
N HIS A 29 -4.25 1.20 2.04
CA HIS A 29 -5.07 0.01 1.81
C HIS A 29 -6.23 0.36 0.87
N ALA A 30 -6.58 -0.54 -0.05
CA ALA A 30 -7.75 -0.40 -0.91
C ALA A 30 -9.10 -0.28 -0.16
N ARG A 31 -9.14 -0.66 1.12
CA ARG A 31 -10.31 -0.53 2.00
C ARG A 31 -10.24 0.71 2.89
N ALA A 32 -9.29 1.61 2.63
CA ALA A 32 -9.13 2.81 3.41
C ALA A 32 -10.40 3.65 3.41
N THR A 33 -10.74 4.15 4.59
CA THR A 33 -11.89 5.02 4.81
C THR A 33 -11.85 6.24 3.88
N SER A 34 -10.66 6.78 3.60
CA SER A 34 -10.44 7.84 2.61
C SER A 34 -10.84 7.45 1.19
N VAL A 35 -10.48 6.24 0.73
CA VAL A 35 -10.85 5.71 -0.60
C VAL A 35 -12.37 5.48 -0.70
N LEU A 36 -13.00 5.02 0.39
CA LEU A 36 -14.46 4.85 0.46
C LEU A 36 -15.21 6.20 0.45
N VAL A 37 -14.73 7.19 1.21
CA VAL A 37 -15.29 8.56 1.22
C VAL A 37 -15.16 9.19 -0.16
N LEU A 38 -14.01 9.03 -0.81
CA LEU A 38 -13.78 9.58 -2.14
C LEU A 38 -14.64 8.90 -3.22
N GLY A 39 -14.82 7.57 -3.12
CA GLY A 39 -15.75 6.82 -3.97
C GLY A 39 -17.23 7.17 -3.72
N ALA A 40 -17.60 7.58 -2.51
CA ALA A 40 -18.94 8.08 -2.20
C ALA A 40 -19.17 9.49 -2.77
N ALA A 41 -18.19 10.40 -2.61
CA ALA A 41 -18.22 11.74 -3.19
C ALA A 41 -18.33 11.69 -4.73
N HIS A 42 -17.56 10.80 -5.37
CA HIS A 42 -17.61 10.61 -6.82
C HIS A 42 -18.99 10.13 -7.30
N ARG A 43 -19.63 9.21 -6.56
CA ARG A 43 -21.00 8.73 -6.88
C ARG A 43 -22.06 9.83 -6.72
N LEU A 44 -21.90 10.74 -5.76
CA LEU A 44 -22.78 11.89 -5.59
C LEU A 44 -22.60 12.92 -6.72
N LEU A 45 -21.36 13.21 -7.11
CA LEU A 45 -21.04 14.12 -8.23
C LEU A 45 -21.45 13.56 -9.60
N ALA A 46 -21.31 12.25 -9.82
CA ALA A 46 -21.78 11.61 -11.04
C ALA A 46 -23.31 11.73 -11.20
N ARG A 47 -24.06 11.69 -10.09
CA ARG A 47 -25.52 11.92 -10.08
C ARG A 47 -25.91 13.35 -10.42
N SER A 48 -25.01 14.33 -10.27
CA SER A 48 -25.24 15.72 -10.67
C SER A 48 -24.82 16.03 -12.11
N GLY A 49 -24.48 15.02 -12.92
CA GLY A 49 -24.06 15.18 -14.32
C GLY A 49 -22.63 15.67 -14.51
N SER A 50 -21.83 15.75 -13.44
CA SER A 50 -20.45 16.20 -13.54
C SER A 50 -19.50 15.06 -13.95
N ARG A 51 -18.60 15.33 -14.91
CA ARG A 51 -17.53 14.40 -15.35
C ARG A 51 -16.22 14.59 -14.57
N THR A 52 -16.24 15.33 -13.46
CA THR A 52 -15.03 15.65 -12.69
C THR A 52 -14.40 14.38 -12.11
N VAL A 53 -13.24 14.00 -12.63
CA VAL A 53 -12.39 12.96 -12.05
C VAL A 53 -11.69 13.56 -10.83
N LEU A 54 -12.18 13.22 -9.64
CA LEU A 54 -11.65 13.78 -8.40
C LEU A 54 -10.22 13.33 -8.10
N HIS A 55 -9.85 12.10 -8.44
CA HIS A 55 -8.47 11.61 -8.33
C HIS A 55 -8.16 10.54 -9.40
N PRO A 56 -6.91 10.46 -9.89
CA PRO A 56 -6.46 9.36 -10.73
C PRO A 56 -6.52 8.02 -9.98
N PRO A 57 -6.71 6.90 -10.68
CA PRO A 57 -6.74 5.58 -10.06
C PRO A 57 -5.41 5.27 -9.37
N GLU A 58 -5.45 5.00 -8.06
CA GLU A 58 -4.28 4.57 -7.30
C GLU A 58 -4.00 3.09 -7.55
N LEU A 59 -3.16 2.81 -8.57
CA LEU A 59 -2.81 1.44 -8.98
C LEU A 59 -2.10 0.62 -7.90
N SER A 60 -1.39 1.29 -6.98
CA SER A 60 -0.56 0.65 -5.95
C SER A 60 -1.28 0.40 -4.62
N LEU A 61 -2.61 0.47 -4.56
CA LEU A 61 -3.34 0.22 -3.32
C LEU A 61 -3.15 -1.22 -2.84
N LEU A 62 -2.83 -1.37 -1.55
CA LEU A 62 -2.68 -2.68 -0.94
C LEU A 62 -4.06 -3.34 -0.79
N ARG A 63 -4.21 -4.55 -1.33
CA ARG A 63 -5.49 -5.28 -1.29
C ARG A 63 -5.56 -6.29 -0.15
N SER A 64 -4.42 -6.81 0.26
CA SER A 64 -4.33 -7.83 1.30
C SER A 64 -2.92 -7.95 1.88
N ARG A 65 -2.81 -8.65 3.02
CA ARG A 65 -1.52 -8.99 3.64
C ARG A 65 -0.64 -9.81 2.69
N GLU A 66 -1.22 -10.75 1.96
CA GLU A 66 -0.48 -11.63 1.04
C GLU A 66 0.13 -10.86 -0.13
N MET A 67 -0.50 -9.75 -0.56
CA MET A 67 0.08 -8.85 -1.56
C MET A 67 1.35 -8.19 -1.03
N ALA A 68 1.34 -7.68 0.20
CA ALA A 68 2.51 -7.08 0.84
C ALA A 68 3.61 -8.11 1.07
N GLU A 69 3.25 -9.32 1.51
CA GLU A 69 4.19 -10.41 1.69
C GLU A 69 4.88 -10.80 0.38
N ARG A 70 4.12 -10.97 -0.71
CA ARG A 70 4.71 -11.31 -2.02
C ARG A 70 5.70 -10.23 -2.49
N ALA A 71 5.33 -8.95 -2.37
CA ALA A 71 6.21 -7.85 -2.74
C ALA A 71 7.51 -7.87 -1.92
N LEU A 72 7.43 -8.05 -0.60
CA LEU A 72 8.60 -8.15 0.28
C LEU A 72 9.49 -9.35 -0.08
N VAL A 73 8.89 -10.53 -0.28
CA VAL A 73 9.62 -11.77 -0.58
C VAL A 73 10.37 -11.65 -1.91
N ARG A 74 9.72 -11.13 -2.96
CA ARG A 74 10.34 -10.93 -4.28
C ARG A 74 11.50 -9.93 -4.24
N SER A 75 11.51 -9.02 -3.27
CA SER A 75 12.56 -8.02 -3.08
C SER A 75 13.62 -8.38 -2.03
N GLY A 76 13.67 -9.63 -1.55
CA GLY A 76 14.72 -10.09 -0.63
C GLY A 76 14.44 -9.86 0.86
N PHE A 77 13.18 -9.64 1.24
CA PHE A 77 12.77 -9.51 2.64
C PHE A 77 11.96 -10.71 3.12
N ARG A 78 11.80 -10.83 4.44
CA ARG A 78 10.76 -11.62 5.10
C ARG A 78 9.76 -10.70 5.78
N LEU A 79 8.48 -11.02 5.71
CA LEU A 79 7.45 -10.30 6.46
C LEU A 79 7.63 -10.57 7.96
N ARG A 80 7.79 -9.52 8.78
CA ARG A 80 7.88 -9.62 10.24
C ARG A 80 6.59 -9.26 10.92
N SER A 81 5.97 -8.16 10.51
CA SER A 81 4.66 -7.77 11.02
C SER A 81 3.85 -7.09 9.93
N TYR A 82 2.54 -7.20 10.09
CA TYR A 82 1.54 -6.54 9.28
C TYR A 82 0.47 -6.07 10.25
N ASP A 83 0.24 -4.77 10.30
CA ASP A 83 -0.82 -4.17 11.08
C ASP A 83 -1.73 -3.34 10.19
N PHE A 84 -3.03 -3.56 10.33
CA PHE A 84 -4.08 -2.82 9.66
C PHE A 84 -5.27 -2.78 10.60
N GLY A 85 -5.39 -1.69 11.36
CA GLY A 85 -6.30 -1.60 12.49
C GLY A 85 -6.84 -0.19 12.70
N GLY A 86 -7.73 -0.02 13.68
CA GLY A 86 -8.42 1.26 13.92
C GLY A 86 -7.54 2.39 14.45
N GLY A 87 -6.28 2.12 14.80
CA GLY A 87 -5.34 3.12 15.35
C GLY A 87 -5.01 4.26 14.37
N ASP A 88 -5.15 4.03 13.07
CA ASP A 88 -4.97 5.03 12.01
C ASP A 88 -6.26 5.25 11.20
N LEU A 89 -7.42 4.85 11.75
CA LEU A 89 -8.72 4.87 11.06
C LEU A 89 -8.78 3.99 9.80
N LEU A 90 -8.00 2.90 9.77
CA LEU A 90 -7.90 1.95 8.65
C LEU A 90 -7.42 2.64 7.36
N ILE A 91 -6.61 3.69 7.45
CA ILE A 91 -6.15 4.45 6.29
C ILE A 91 -5.05 3.69 5.55
N GLN A 92 -4.12 3.08 6.26
CA GLN A 92 -2.97 2.40 5.68
C GLN A 92 -2.56 1.17 6.50
N ALA A 93 -1.98 0.19 5.83
CA ALA A 93 -1.32 -0.92 6.50
C ALA A 93 0.11 -0.54 6.85
N VAL A 94 0.54 -0.86 8.07
CA VAL A 94 1.94 -0.81 8.49
C VAL A 94 2.54 -2.19 8.23
N VAL A 95 3.48 -2.27 7.30
CA VAL A 95 4.15 -3.50 6.91
C VAL A 95 5.61 -3.42 7.31
N VAL A 96 6.09 -4.37 8.10
CA VAL A 96 7.50 -4.46 8.49
C VAL A 96 8.14 -5.65 7.78
N GLY A 97 9.10 -5.35 6.91
CA GLY A 97 9.96 -6.32 6.25
C GLY A 97 11.34 -6.37 6.92
N GLU A 98 11.95 -7.55 6.99
CA GLU A 98 13.32 -7.71 7.46
C GLU A 98 14.17 -8.33 6.36
N ARG A 99 15.34 -7.73 6.12
CA ARG A 99 16.27 -8.15 5.07
C ARG A 99 16.77 -9.55 5.40
N ARG A 100 16.69 -10.43 4.39
CA ARG A 100 17.30 -11.76 4.42
C ARG A 100 18.81 -11.68 4.26
#